data_AF-A0A2R6EH50-F1
#
_entry.id   AF-A0A2R6EH50-F1
#
_cell.length_a   1.000
_cell.length_b   1.000
_cell.length_c   1.000
_cell.angle_alpha   90.00
_cell.angle_beta   90.00
_cell.angle_gamma   90.00
#
_symmetry.space_group_name_H-M   'P 1'
#
loop_
_entity.id
_entity.type
_entity.pdbx_description
1 polymer ?
#
loop_
_entity_poly.entity_id
_entity_poly.type
_entity_poly.pdbx_seq_one_letter_code
_entity_poly.pdbx_strand_id
1 'polypeptide(L)'
;MTTNATTGQKTVVQQLNFGAKTAKRVTWEEWEFTVVGPHQIEVANAAYGYEKDEHSYVVGVEERDGRAVPAECECKADRYNEEYDCKHKIALATVGGSVVLQAAVDFPTLTVDTERTTASTLEDKLRADGGAVVEKTDEDSPRLDAKEHDECDCAELSDLPCFECYRERKKSV
;
A
#
# COMPACT_ATOMS: atom_id res chain seq x y z
N MET A 1 30.84 -6.46 -20.16
CA MET A 1 30.54 -6.73 -18.74
C MET A 1 30.74 -5.43 -18.00
N THR A 2 29.66 -4.76 -17.61
CA THR A 2 29.76 -3.49 -16.88
C THR A 2 29.55 -3.81 -15.42
N THR A 3 30.65 -4.03 -14.70
CA THR A 3 30.67 -4.24 -13.27
C THR A 3 30.33 -2.92 -12.57
N ASN A 4 29.29 -2.91 -11.73
CA ASN A 4 28.97 -1.79 -10.86
C ASN A 4 30.00 -1.72 -9.72
N ALA A 5 31.18 -1.17 -9.99
CA ALA A 5 32.20 -0.94 -8.99
C ALA A 5 32.18 0.52 -8.53
N THR A 6 31.72 0.81 -7.31
CA THR A 6 32.25 1.94 -6.52
C THR A 6 32.04 1.72 -5.02
N THR A 7 33.11 1.96 -4.26
CA THR A 7 33.25 1.86 -2.80
C THR A 7 32.57 3.04 -2.11
N GLY A 8 31.25 2.96 -1.98
CA GLY A 8 30.38 3.79 -1.15
C GLY A 8 29.20 2.92 -0.68
N GLN A 9 28.43 3.33 0.34
CA GLN A 9 27.26 2.56 0.77
C GLN A 9 26.39 2.23 -0.45
N LYS A 10 26.37 0.95 -0.83
CA LYS A 10 25.65 0.50 -2.02
C LYS A 10 24.16 0.70 -1.78
N THR A 11 23.46 1.33 -2.73
CA THR A 11 22.00 1.34 -2.70
C THR A 11 21.49 -0.09 -2.74
N VAL A 12 20.30 -0.38 -2.21
CA VAL A 12 19.73 -1.75 -2.19
C VAL A 12 19.79 -2.39 -3.58
N VAL A 13 19.53 -1.61 -4.62
CA VAL A 13 19.62 -2.03 -6.03
C VAL A 13 21.05 -2.45 -6.44
N GLN A 14 22.08 -1.75 -5.96
CA GLN A 14 23.48 -2.09 -6.24
C GLN A 14 23.97 -3.36 -5.54
N GLN A 15 23.18 -3.92 -4.63
CA GLN A 15 23.46 -5.22 -4.01
C GLN A 15 22.91 -6.40 -4.83
N LEU A 16 22.07 -6.13 -5.84
CA LEU A 16 21.53 -7.15 -6.74
C LEU A 16 22.37 -7.27 -8.02
N ASN A 17 22.53 -8.49 -8.53
CA ASN A 17 23.20 -8.76 -9.80
C ASN A 17 22.17 -8.98 -10.92
N PHE A 18 22.05 -8.04 -11.85
CA PHE A 18 21.09 -8.15 -12.94
C PHE A 18 21.55 -7.49 -14.23
N GLY A 19 21.04 -8.02 -15.35
CA GLY A 19 21.33 -7.48 -16.67
C GLY A 19 20.44 -6.29 -17.05
N ALA A 20 20.91 -5.47 -18.00
CA ALA A 20 20.19 -4.29 -18.51
C ALA A 20 18.80 -4.62 -19.08
N LYS A 21 18.63 -5.81 -19.67
CA LYS A 21 17.31 -6.28 -20.17
C LYS A 21 16.31 -6.42 -19.03
N THR A 22 16.73 -7.01 -17.91
CA THR A 22 15.86 -7.20 -16.73
C THR A 22 15.52 -5.85 -16.11
N ALA A 23 16.51 -4.97 -15.96
CA ALA A 23 16.31 -3.60 -15.46
C ALA A 23 15.24 -2.84 -16.29
N LYS A 24 15.36 -2.92 -17.62
CA LYS A 24 14.42 -2.25 -18.54
C LYS A 24 13.02 -2.86 -18.52
N ARG A 25 12.88 -4.17 -18.26
CA ARG A 25 11.56 -4.79 -18.12
C ARG A 25 10.87 -4.35 -16.85
N VAL A 26 11.61 -4.23 -15.75
CA VAL A 26 11.07 -3.77 -14.47
C VAL A 26 10.46 -2.37 -14.60
N THR A 27 11.07 -1.48 -15.38
CA THR A 27 10.54 -0.12 -15.58
C THR A 27 9.33 -0.02 -16.52
N TRP A 28 9.02 -1.07 -17.29
CA TRP A 28 7.92 -1.10 -18.26
C TRP A 28 6.72 -1.92 -17.77
N GLU A 29 6.93 -2.73 -16.74
CA GLU A 29 5.90 -3.56 -16.11
C GLU A 29 5.27 -2.82 -14.92
N GLU A 30 4.04 -3.20 -14.58
CA GLU A 30 3.33 -2.70 -13.41
C GLU A 30 3.47 -3.69 -12.26
N TRP A 31 3.59 -3.19 -11.03
CA TRP A 31 3.94 -4.00 -9.86
C TRP A 31 3.03 -3.69 -8.68
N GLU A 32 2.55 -4.74 -8.03
CA GLU A 32 1.87 -4.67 -6.74
C GLU A 32 2.71 -5.38 -5.68
N PHE A 33 2.67 -4.85 -4.46
CA PHE A 33 3.44 -5.36 -3.33
C PHE A 33 2.53 -5.55 -2.11
N THR A 34 2.56 -6.73 -1.52
CA THR A 34 1.79 -7.07 -0.31
C THR A 34 2.74 -7.65 0.72
N VAL A 35 2.79 -7.08 1.93
CA VAL A 35 3.52 -7.71 3.04
C VAL A 35 2.68 -8.88 3.56
N VAL A 36 3.19 -10.11 3.40
CA VAL A 36 2.44 -11.34 3.72
C VAL A 36 2.93 -12.03 4.99
N GLY A 37 4.07 -11.58 5.53
CA GLY A 37 4.59 -12.09 6.78
C GLY A 37 5.91 -11.41 7.17
N PRO A 38 6.51 -11.83 8.30
CA PRO A 38 7.82 -11.36 8.70
C PRO A 38 8.82 -11.63 7.58
N HIS A 39 9.47 -10.57 7.11
CA HIS A 39 10.49 -10.65 6.07
C HIS A 39 9.99 -11.25 4.75
N GLN A 40 8.68 -11.21 4.49
CA GLN A 40 8.07 -11.78 3.29
C GLN A 40 7.15 -10.80 2.59
N ILE A 41 7.41 -10.59 1.31
CA ILE A 41 6.63 -9.70 0.45
C ILE A 41 6.17 -10.49 -0.76
N GLU A 42 4.87 -10.54 -0.96
CA GLU A 42 4.30 -10.98 -2.22
C GLU A 42 4.47 -9.87 -3.28
N VAL A 43 5.06 -10.25 -4.41
CA VAL A 43 5.33 -9.36 -5.54
C VAL A 43 4.58 -9.87 -6.76
N ALA A 44 3.57 -9.11 -7.19
CA ALA A 44 2.76 -9.43 -8.36
C ALA A 44 3.09 -8.50 -9.53
N ASN A 45 3.25 -9.07 -10.72
CA ASN A 45 3.31 -8.28 -11.95
C ASN A 45 1.88 -7.98 -12.42
N ALA A 46 1.39 -6.79 -12.10
CA ALA A 46 0.05 -6.34 -12.44
C ALA A 46 -0.16 -6.06 -13.94
N ALA A 47 0.90 -5.97 -14.75
CA ALA A 47 0.76 -5.81 -16.20
C ALA A 47 0.09 -7.03 -16.88
N TYR A 48 -0.03 -8.16 -16.19
CA TYR A 48 -0.81 -9.33 -16.62
C TYR A 48 -2.32 -9.19 -16.38
N GLY A 49 -2.78 -8.10 -15.77
CA GLY A 49 -4.21 -7.85 -15.56
C GLY A 49 -4.87 -8.93 -14.70
N TYR A 50 -5.89 -9.59 -15.25
CA TYR A 50 -6.64 -10.63 -14.52
C TYR A 50 -5.79 -11.90 -14.25
N GLU A 51 -4.66 -12.08 -14.94
CA GLU A 51 -3.73 -13.21 -14.74
C GLU A 51 -2.58 -12.85 -13.79
N LYS A 52 -2.65 -11.70 -13.10
CA LYS A 52 -1.59 -11.25 -12.20
C LYS A 52 -1.31 -12.25 -11.08
N ASP A 53 -2.31 -12.99 -10.63
CA ASP A 53 -2.17 -13.96 -9.54
C ASP A 53 -1.27 -15.15 -9.94
N GLU A 54 -1.24 -15.53 -11.23
CA GLU A 54 -0.28 -16.52 -11.77
C GLU A 54 1.15 -15.95 -11.89
N HIS A 55 1.28 -14.65 -11.73
CA HIS A 55 2.51 -13.88 -11.81
C HIS A 55 2.84 -13.18 -10.47
N SER A 56 2.35 -13.79 -9.39
CA SER A 56 2.62 -13.41 -8.00
C SER A 56 3.60 -14.40 -7.37
N TYR A 57 4.62 -13.88 -6.70
CA TYR A 57 5.65 -14.68 -6.03
C TYR A 57 6.06 -14.05 -4.71
N VAL A 58 6.30 -14.86 -3.68
CA VAL A 58 6.87 -14.37 -2.43
C VAL A 58 8.36 -14.14 -2.60
N VAL A 59 8.81 -12.98 -2.15
CA VAL A 59 10.21 -12.57 -2.06
C VAL A 59 10.57 -12.45 -0.58
N GLY A 60 11.59 -13.20 -0.18
CA GLY A 60 12.21 -13.09 1.13
C GLY A 60 13.08 -11.84 1.20
N VAL A 61 13.04 -11.16 2.35
CA VAL A 61 13.83 -9.96 2.65
C VAL A 61 14.80 -10.29 3.78
N GLU A 62 16.02 -9.78 3.69
CA GLU A 62 17.00 -9.92 4.77
C GLU A 62 17.67 -8.58 5.05
N GLU A 63 18.18 -8.40 6.26
CA GLU A 63 19.01 -7.26 6.59
C GLU A 63 20.47 -7.53 6.24
N ARG A 64 21.03 -6.75 5.31
CA ARG A 64 22.44 -6.71 4.96
C ARG A 64 22.98 -5.31 5.15
N ASP A 65 24.07 -5.17 5.90
CA ASP A 65 24.69 -3.87 6.21
C ASP A 65 23.71 -2.84 6.79
N GLY A 66 22.74 -3.30 7.61
CA GLY A 66 21.72 -2.44 8.22
C GLY A 66 20.64 -1.93 7.24
N ARG A 67 20.45 -2.61 6.10
CA ARG A 67 19.35 -2.35 5.17
C ARG A 67 18.63 -3.63 4.81
N ALA A 68 17.32 -3.54 4.71
CA ALA A 68 16.48 -4.55 4.09
C ALA A 68 16.81 -4.70 2.59
N VAL A 69 17.09 -5.92 2.14
CA VAL A 69 17.49 -6.28 0.78
C VAL A 69 16.74 -7.55 0.36
N PRO A 70 16.25 -7.65 -0.90
CA PRO A 70 15.69 -8.89 -1.42
C PRO A 70 16.72 -10.03 -1.40
N ALA A 71 16.37 -11.16 -0.78
CA ALA A 71 17.25 -12.30 -0.53
C ALA A 71 17.01 -13.44 -1.51
N GLU A 72 15.77 -13.90 -1.57
CA GLU A 72 15.32 -15.07 -2.33
C GLU A 72 13.92 -14.82 -2.91
N CYS A 73 13.57 -15.51 -3.99
CA CYS A 73 12.26 -15.43 -4.60
C CYS A 73 11.77 -16.81 -5.02
N GLU A 74 10.47 -17.08 -4.85
CA GLU A 74 9.90 -18.38 -5.20
C GLU A 74 9.79 -18.64 -6.72
N CYS A 75 10.07 -17.62 -7.55
CA CYS A 75 9.91 -17.73 -8.98
C CYS A 75 10.96 -18.67 -9.62
N LYS A 76 10.61 -19.23 -10.78
CA LYS A 76 11.50 -20.13 -11.53
C LYS A 76 12.83 -19.49 -11.89
N ALA A 77 12.85 -18.17 -12.15
CA ALA A 77 14.07 -17.48 -12.53
C ALA A 77 15.10 -17.48 -11.38
N ASP A 78 14.66 -17.28 -10.14
CA ASP A 78 15.53 -17.31 -8.97
C ASP A 78 15.95 -18.76 -8.63
N ARG A 79 14.98 -19.69 -8.67
CA ARG A 79 15.21 -21.12 -8.37
C ARG A 79 16.27 -21.77 -9.25
N TYR A 80 16.35 -21.40 -10.52
CA TYR A 80 17.24 -22.03 -11.50
C TYR A 80 18.42 -21.14 -11.92
N ASN A 81 18.55 -19.95 -11.35
CA ASN A 81 19.65 -19.03 -11.66
C ASN A 81 20.19 -18.38 -10.39
N GLU A 82 21.34 -18.86 -9.94
CA GLU A 82 22.04 -18.34 -8.76
C GLU A 82 22.91 -17.12 -9.09
N GLU A 83 23.22 -16.88 -10.37
CA GLU A 83 24.09 -15.78 -10.78
C GLU A 83 23.33 -14.46 -10.87
N TYR A 84 22.10 -14.47 -11.41
CA TYR A 84 21.32 -13.27 -11.68
C TYR A 84 20.02 -13.21 -10.88
N ASP A 85 19.81 -12.08 -10.21
CA ASP A 85 18.58 -11.78 -9.50
C ASP A 85 17.40 -11.64 -10.47
N CYS A 86 16.28 -12.23 -10.06
CA CYS A 86 15.06 -12.22 -10.84
C CYS A 86 14.42 -10.82 -10.91
N LYS A 87 13.51 -10.64 -11.87
CA LYS A 87 12.79 -9.36 -12.03
C LYS A 87 12.02 -8.94 -10.78
N HIS A 88 11.53 -9.88 -9.97
CA HIS A 88 10.75 -9.59 -8.77
C HIS A 88 11.60 -8.95 -7.67
N LYS A 89 12.82 -9.46 -7.44
CA LYS A 89 13.79 -8.84 -6.51
C LYS A 89 14.14 -7.43 -6.94
N ILE A 90 14.39 -7.23 -8.23
CA ILE A 90 14.74 -5.92 -8.78
C ILE A 90 13.56 -4.96 -8.68
N ALA A 91 12.35 -5.40 -9.02
CA ALA A 91 11.12 -4.62 -8.90
C ALA A 91 10.88 -4.20 -7.45
N LEU A 92 11.04 -5.11 -6.51
CA LEU A 92 10.93 -4.81 -5.09
C LEU A 92 11.98 -3.77 -4.65
N ALA A 93 13.24 -3.92 -5.05
CA ALA A 93 14.30 -2.97 -4.70
C ALA A 93 14.16 -1.59 -5.35
N THR A 94 13.59 -1.52 -6.57
CA THR A 94 13.53 -0.28 -7.37
C THR A 94 12.19 0.45 -7.29
N VAL A 95 11.08 -0.28 -7.38
CA VAL A 95 9.70 0.26 -7.40
C VAL A 95 9.11 0.25 -6.01
N GLY A 96 9.22 -0.87 -5.28
CA GLY A 96 8.79 -0.93 -3.86
C GLY A 96 9.71 -0.11 -2.95
N GLY A 97 11.01 -0.15 -3.23
CA GLY A 97 12.02 0.64 -2.53
C GLY A 97 12.14 0.32 -1.05
N SER A 98 12.79 1.22 -0.30
CA SER A 98 13.06 1.01 1.13
C SER A 98 11.79 0.94 1.99
N VAL A 99 10.70 1.58 1.57
CA VAL A 99 9.45 1.63 2.35
C VAL A 99 8.82 0.24 2.43
N VAL A 100 8.62 -0.41 1.28
CA VAL A 100 8.01 -1.76 1.24
C VAL A 100 8.95 -2.78 1.88
N LEU A 101 10.26 -2.67 1.62
CA LEU A 101 11.27 -3.55 2.22
C LEU A 101 11.28 -3.46 3.74
N GLN A 102 11.29 -2.24 4.30
CA GLN A 102 11.31 -2.05 5.74
C GLN A 102 9.98 -2.47 6.39
N ALA A 103 8.84 -2.27 5.71
CA ALA A 103 7.56 -2.73 6.21
C ALA A 103 7.51 -4.25 6.46
N ALA A 104 8.23 -5.04 5.66
CA ALA A 104 8.33 -6.49 5.89
C ALA A 104 9.27 -6.86 7.05
N VAL A 105 10.34 -6.10 7.26
CA VAL A 105 11.23 -6.27 8.41
C VAL A 105 10.52 -5.91 9.70
N ASP A 106 9.77 -4.81 9.70
CA ASP A 106 9.01 -4.30 10.84
C ASP A 106 7.69 -5.08 11.06
N PHE A 107 7.37 -6.03 10.18
CA PHE A 107 6.16 -6.83 10.30
C PHE A 107 6.20 -7.63 11.61
N PRO A 108 5.17 -7.53 12.48
CA PRO A 108 5.17 -8.19 13.77
C PRO A 108 5.41 -9.69 13.63
N THR A 109 6.52 -10.17 14.18
CA THR A 109 6.64 -11.59 14.48
C THR A 109 5.72 -11.86 15.66
N LEU A 110 4.77 -12.78 15.51
CA LEU A 110 4.03 -13.28 16.66
C LEU A 110 5.05 -13.99 17.55
N THR A 111 5.59 -13.27 18.54
CA THR A 111 6.23 -13.94 19.66
C THR A 111 5.13 -14.76 20.31
N VAL A 112 5.33 -16.07 20.40
CA VAL A 112 4.49 -16.93 21.25
C VAL A 112 4.85 -16.60 22.70
N ASP A 113 4.62 -15.35 23.10
CA ASP A 113 4.45 -15.04 24.50
C ASP A 113 3.11 -15.68 24.88
N THR A 114 3.22 -16.64 25.78
CA THR A 114 2.11 -17.38 26.38
C THR A 114 1.34 -16.44 27.33
N GLU A 115 0.90 -15.29 26.83
CA GLU A 115 -0.13 -14.48 27.44
C GLU A 115 -1.21 -14.27 26.39
N ARG A 116 -2.23 -15.12 26.53
CA ARG A 116 -3.51 -15.04 25.85
C ARG A 116 -4.07 -13.62 26.02
N THR A 117 -3.79 -12.73 25.06
CA THR A 117 -4.50 -11.45 24.95
C THR A 117 -5.96 -11.77 24.66
N THR A 118 -6.82 -11.50 25.64
CA THR A 118 -8.26 -11.76 25.61
C THR A 118 -8.99 -10.75 24.71
N ALA A 119 -8.71 -10.76 23.42
CA ALA A 119 -9.55 -10.13 22.41
C ALA A 119 -10.05 -11.22 21.47
N SER A 120 -11.15 -11.86 21.86
CA SER A 120 -11.69 -13.07 21.20
C SER A 120 -12.74 -12.77 20.13
N THR A 121 -13.15 -11.52 19.93
CA THR A 121 -14.23 -11.20 19.00
C THR A 121 -13.90 -10.03 18.07
N LEU A 122 -14.55 -10.03 16.89
CA LEU A 122 -14.38 -9.02 15.84
C LEU A 122 -14.76 -7.61 16.33
N GLU A 123 -15.65 -7.49 17.31
CA GLU A 123 -16.07 -6.20 17.86
C GLU A 123 -14.93 -5.47 18.58
N ASP A 124 -14.00 -6.20 19.22
CA ASP A 124 -12.87 -5.61 19.94
C ASP A 124 -11.83 -4.96 19.00
N LYS A 125 -11.79 -5.41 17.73
CA LYS A 125 -10.84 -4.94 16.72
C LYS A 125 -11.38 -3.81 15.84
N LEU A 126 -12.69 -3.54 15.90
CA LEU A 126 -13.36 -2.54 15.05
C LEU A 126 -13.73 -1.31 15.90
N ARG A 127 -12.73 -0.61 16.43
CA ARG A 127 -12.96 0.78 16.85
C ARG A 127 -12.81 1.69 15.64
N ALA A 128 -13.94 2.21 15.15
CA ALA A 128 -13.92 3.41 14.33
C ALA A 128 -13.30 4.55 15.16
N ASP A 129 -12.45 5.36 14.54
CA ASP A 129 -11.81 6.52 15.15
C ASP A 129 -12.80 7.66 15.47
N GLY A 130 -14.11 7.42 15.25
CA GLY A 130 -15.22 8.13 15.85
C GLY A 130 -14.97 9.62 15.90
N GLY A 131 -15.02 10.27 14.73
CA GLY A 131 -14.80 11.70 14.54
C GLY A 131 -15.33 12.54 15.70
N ALA A 132 -14.53 13.53 16.12
CA ALA A 132 -14.74 14.31 17.34
C ALA A 132 -16.20 14.79 17.47
N VAL A 133 -16.90 14.30 18.49
CA VAL A 133 -18.12 14.94 18.96
C VAL A 133 -17.68 16.22 19.66
N VAL A 134 -17.73 17.34 18.95
CA VAL A 134 -17.62 18.66 19.58
C VAL A 134 -18.83 18.79 20.50
N GLU A 135 -18.59 18.91 21.81
CA GLU A 135 -19.63 19.31 22.75
C GLU A 135 -20.16 20.67 22.32
N LYS A 136 -21.41 20.66 21.84
CA LYS A 136 -22.12 21.85 21.40
C LYS A 136 -22.26 22.82 22.58
N THR A 137 -21.58 23.95 22.50
CA THR A 137 -22.04 25.19 23.11
C THR A 137 -22.30 26.15 21.96
N ASP A 138 -23.56 26.19 21.55
CA ASP A 138 -24.30 27.38 21.08
C ASP A 138 -25.73 26.92 20.78
N GLU A 139 -26.66 27.35 21.63
CA GLU A 139 -28.08 26.97 21.68
C GLU A 139 -28.91 27.54 20.52
N ASP A 140 -28.40 27.50 19.28
CA ASP A 140 -29.16 28.00 18.11
C ASP A 140 -29.02 27.16 16.84
N SER A 141 -28.47 25.94 16.94
CA SER A 141 -28.44 25.00 15.81
C SER A 141 -29.59 23.98 15.91
N PRO A 142 -30.43 23.83 14.87
CA PRO A 142 -31.49 22.83 14.85
C PRO A 142 -30.91 21.41 15.05
N ARG A 143 -31.70 20.53 15.68
CA ARG A 143 -31.34 19.11 15.78
C ARG A 143 -31.31 18.48 14.38
N LEU A 144 -30.43 17.51 14.17
CA LEU A 144 -30.26 16.81 12.88
C LEU A 144 -31.52 16.05 12.41
N ASP A 145 -32.46 15.82 13.32
CA ASP A 145 -33.76 15.16 13.13
C ASP A 145 -34.94 16.16 13.10
N ALA A 146 -34.67 17.47 12.99
CA ALA A 146 -35.71 18.46 12.78
C ALA A 146 -36.38 18.26 11.40
N LYS A 147 -37.71 18.45 11.35
CA LYS A 147 -38.48 18.37 10.10
C LYS A 147 -37.89 19.33 9.06
N GLU A 148 -37.86 18.86 7.80
CA GLU A 148 -37.39 19.55 6.61
C GLU A 148 -37.57 21.08 6.66
N HIS A 149 -36.50 21.79 6.33
CA HIS A 149 -36.59 23.21 6.01
C HIS A 149 -37.41 23.32 4.72
N ASP A 150 -38.67 23.76 4.82
CA ASP A 150 -39.65 23.79 3.72
C ASP A 150 -39.28 24.76 2.57
N GLU A 151 -38.16 25.49 2.68
CA GLU A 151 -37.70 26.45 1.69
C GLU A 151 -36.21 26.22 1.41
N CYS A 152 -35.87 25.89 0.14
CA CYS A 152 -34.48 25.91 -0.33
C CYS A 152 -33.99 27.35 -0.26
N ASP A 153 -33.12 27.65 0.69
CA ASP A 153 -32.39 28.92 0.70
C ASP A 153 -31.21 28.86 -0.29
N CYS A 154 -31.59 28.71 -1.56
CA CYS A 154 -30.69 28.66 -2.70
C CYS A 154 -30.01 30.02 -2.96
N ALA A 155 -30.38 31.09 -2.23
CA ALA A 155 -29.87 32.45 -2.41
C ALA A 155 -28.47 32.68 -1.78
N GLU A 156 -28.09 31.88 -0.77
CA GLU A 156 -26.77 31.97 -0.14
C GLU A 156 -25.70 31.10 -0.83
N LEU A 157 -26.13 30.17 -1.68
CA LEU A 157 -25.24 29.43 -2.55
C LEU A 157 -24.96 30.30 -3.78
N SER A 158 -23.69 30.39 -4.19
CA SER A 158 -23.23 31.03 -5.43
C SER A 158 -24.05 30.61 -6.67
N ASP A 159 -23.67 31.03 -7.89
CA ASP A 159 -24.35 30.74 -9.17
C ASP A 159 -24.64 29.24 -9.53
N LEU A 160 -24.39 28.29 -8.61
CA LEU A 160 -24.63 26.86 -8.73
C LEU A 160 -25.84 26.41 -7.87
N PRO A 161 -26.81 25.67 -8.45
CA PRO A 161 -27.95 25.16 -7.69
C PRO A 161 -27.51 24.06 -6.70
N CYS A 162 -28.24 23.92 -5.59
CA CYS A 162 -28.05 22.81 -4.67
C CYS A 162 -28.36 21.46 -5.34
N PHE A 163 -27.91 20.36 -4.73
CA PHE A 163 -28.07 19.01 -5.28
C PHE A 163 -29.53 18.64 -5.58
N GLU A 164 -30.45 19.03 -4.69
CA GLU A 164 -31.89 18.79 -4.85
C GLU A 164 -32.46 19.56 -6.06
N CYS A 165 -32.13 20.85 -6.22
CA CYS A 165 -32.54 21.64 -7.39
C CYS A 165 -31.91 21.14 -8.70
N TYR A 166 -30.65 20.68 -8.66
CA TYR A 166 -30.01 20.05 -9.80
C TYR A 166 -30.74 18.77 -10.22
N ARG A 167 -31.10 17.90 -9.25
CA ARG A 167 -31.87 16.67 -9.49
C ARG A 167 -33.24 16.97 -10.11
N GLU A 168 -33.89 18.05 -9.67
CA GLU A 168 -35.22 18.45 -10.13
C GLU A 168 -35.21 19.39 -11.36
N ARG A 169 -34.03 19.74 -11.89
CA ARG A 169 -33.85 20.71 -12.99
C ARG A 169 -34.49 22.08 -12.73
N LYS A 170 -34.56 22.50 -11.46
CA LYS A 170 -34.98 23.85 -11.08
C LYS A 170 -33.77 24.78 -11.16
N LYS A 171 -33.91 25.93 -11.82
CA LYS A 171 -32.89 27.00 -11.80
C LYS A 171 -33.02 27.77 -10.48
N SER A 172 -31.91 28.27 -9.95
CA SER A 172 -31.92 29.24 -8.84
C SER A 172 -32.84 30.41 -9.21
N VAL A 173 -33.68 30.84 -8.25
CA VAL A 173 -34.48 32.07 -8.34
C VAL A 173 -33.63 33.24 -7.87
#